data_AF-A0A2D8NB02-F1
#
_entry.id   AF-A0A2D8NB02-F1
#
_cell.length_a   1.000
_cell.length_b   1.000
_cell.length_c   1.000
_cell.angle_alpha   90.00
_cell.angle_beta   90.00
_cell.angle_gamma   90.00
#
_symmetry.space_group_name_H-M   'P 1'
#
loop_
_entity.id
_entity.type
_entity.pdbx_description
1 polymer ?
#
loop_
_entity_poly.entity_id
_entity_poly.type
_entity_poly.pdbx_seq_one_letter_code
_entity_poly.pdbx_strand_id
1 'polypeptide(L)'
;MIKDFAEKSIKNQMIAYGQPEPKKEDLEKISSRILSNEEEVKRMTHQLISEKLLSVYKEKINKKVKETTYEKYIELAYKKND
;
A
#
# COMPACT_ATOMS: atom_id res chain seq x y z
N MET A 1 11.04 11.05 2.49
CA MET A 1 10.37 10.41 1.33
C MET A 1 10.31 8.90 1.45
N ILE A 2 11.42 8.15 1.33
CA ILE A 2 11.40 6.68 1.51
C ILE A 2 11.25 6.26 2.98
N LYS A 3 11.89 6.99 3.90
CA LYS A 3 11.75 6.77 5.35
C LYS A 3 10.29 6.89 5.81
N ASP A 4 9.62 7.98 5.45
CA ASP A 4 8.21 8.20 5.81
C ASP A 4 7.28 7.13 5.21
N PHE A 5 7.57 6.71 3.97
CA PHE A 5 6.87 5.60 3.34
C PHE A 5 7.11 4.27 4.06
N ALA A 6 8.33 4.04 4.56
CA ALA A 6 8.69 2.88 5.36
C ALA A 6 7.95 2.86 6.70
N GLU A 7 7.96 3.96 7.44
CA GLU A 7 7.23 4.08 8.72
C GLU A 7 5.73 3.82 8.52
N LYS A 8 5.12 4.43 7.49
CA LYS A 8 3.72 4.20 7.14
C LYS A 8 3.45 2.74 6.77
N SER A 9 4.33 2.13 5.97
CA SER A 9 4.18 0.73 5.55
C SER A 9 4.30 -0.24 6.73
N ILE A 10 5.22 0.02 7.67
CA ILE A 10 5.37 -0.77 8.90
C ILE A 10 4.10 -0.67 9.74
N LYS A 11 3.57 0.54 9.96
CA LYS A 11 2.31 0.72 10.68
C LYS A 11 1.16 -0.06 10.05
N ASN A 12 1.02 0.02 8.72
CA ASN A 12 -0.01 -0.71 8.00
C ASN A 12 0.13 -2.23 8.15
N GLN A 13 1.34 -2.76 8.09
CA GLN A 13 1.61 -4.19 8.31
C GLN A 13 1.27 -4.61 9.74
N MET A 14 1.63 -3.81 10.74
CA MET A 14 1.31 -4.09 12.14
C MET A 14 -0.19 -4.11 12.39
N ILE A 15 -0.93 -3.14 11.84
CA ILE A 15 -2.40 -3.12 11.90
C ILE A 15 -2.99 -4.37 11.24
N ALA A 16 -2.50 -4.76 10.06
CA ALA A 16 -2.95 -5.96 9.36
C ALA A 16 -2.70 -7.25 10.17
N TYR A 17 -1.65 -7.29 10.98
CA TYR A 17 -1.35 -8.38 11.90
C TYR A 17 -2.01 -8.25 13.29
N GLY A 18 -2.86 -7.24 13.50
CA GLY A 18 -3.53 -7.01 14.77
C GLY A 18 -2.60 -6.58 15.90
N GLN A 19 -1.40 -6.07 15.58
CA GLN A 19 -0.44 -5.59 16.56
C GLN A 19 -0.77 -4.16 17.01
N PRO A 20 -0.51 -3.82 18.28
CA PRO A 20 -0.70 -2.45 18.78
C PRO A 20 0.23 -1.47 18.06
N GLU A 21 -0.16 -0.19 18.02
CA GLU A 21 0.66 0.84 17.37
C GLU A 21 2.06 0.90 18.00
N PRO A 22 3.14 0.79 17.22
CA PRO A 22 4.50 0.81 17.73
C PRO A 22 4.87 2.20 18.27
N LYS A 23 5.75 2.22 19.28
CA LYS A 23 6.35 3.46 19.75
C LYS A 23 7.20 4.09 18.64
N LYS A 24 7.31 5.41 18.65
CA LYS A 24 8.11 6.17 17.66
C LYS A 24 9.56 5.67 17.57
N GLU A 25 10.18 5.38 18.71
CA GLU A 25 11.56 4.87 18.76
C GLU A 25 11.71 3.49 18.08
N ASP A 26 10.69 2.63 18.20
CA ASP A 26 10.70 1.31 17.55
C ASP A 26 10.51 1.45 16.04
N LEU A 27 9.65 2.37 15.59
CA LEU A 27 9.50 2.71 14.17
C LEU A 27 10.79 3.24 13.56
N GLU A 28 11.50 4.11 14.28
CA GLU A 28 12.78 4.65 13.82
C GLU A 28 13.85 3.56 13.70
N LYS A 29 13.92 2.63 14.66
CA LYS A 29 14.82 1.47 14.60
C LYS A 29 14.50 0.55 13.42
N ILE A 30 13.23 0.19 13.22
CA ILE A 30 12.82 -0.68 12.11
C ILE A 30 13.10 0.00 10.77
N SER A 31 12.76 1.28 10.64
CA SER A 31 13.05 2.05 9.43
C SER A 31 14.54 2.14 9.15
N SER A 32 15.37 2.32 10.18
CA SER A 32 16.83 2.35 10.01
C SER A 32 17.36 1.01 9.51
N ARG A 33 16.82 -0.12 9.98
CA ARG A 33 17.20 -1.47 9.50
C ARG A 33 16.83 -1.65 8.03
N ILE A 34 15.62 -1.25 7.63
CA ILE A 34 15.19 -1.29 6.24
C ILE A 34 16.13 -0.46 5.36
N LEU A 35 16.46 0.76 5.78
CA LEU A 35 17.33 1.65 5.02
C LEU A 35 18.78 1.16 4.94
N SER A 36 19.21 0.33 5.89
CA SER A 36 20.53 -0.30 5.85
C SER A 36 20.61 -1.51 4.91
N ASN A 37 19.48 -2.04 4.45
CA ASN A 37 19.43 -3.17 3.52
C ASN A 37 19.01 -2.69 2.12
N GLU A 38 19.95 -2.73 1.18
CA GLU A 38 19.74 -2.25 -0.20
C GLU A 38 18.58 -2.95 -0.92
N GLU A 39 18.38 -4.26 -0.69
CA GLU A 39 17.29 -5.02 -1.31
C GLU A 39 15.93 -4.54 -0.79
N GLU A 40 15.82 -4.32 0.52
CA GLU A 40 14.61 -3.77 1.14
C GLU A 40 14.32 -2.35 0.65
N VAL A 41 15.35 -1.49 0.55
CA VAL A 41 15.20 -0.15 -0.02
C VAL A 41 14.68 -0.20 -1.44
N LYS A 42 15.22 -1.09 -2.30
CA LYS A 42 14.75 -1.26 -3.68
C LYS A 42 13.29 -1.72 -3.70
N ARG A 43 12.94 -2.74 -2.93
CA ARG A 43 11.58 -3.27 -2.83
C ARG A 43 10.58 -2.18 -2.43
N MET A 44 10.89 -1.42 -1.38
CA MET A 44 10.04 -0.34 -0.89
C MET A 44 9.95 0.83 -1.88
N THR A 45 11.04 1.13 -2.58
CA THR A 45 11.04 2.17 -3.62
C THR A 45 10.13 1.79 -4.78
N HIS A 46 10.15 0.54 -5.23
CA HIS A 46 9.22 0.04 -6.26
C HIS A 46 7.77 0.12 -5.81
N GLN A 47 7.47 -0.23 -4.55
CA GLN A 47 6.13 -0.10 -3.98
C GLN A 47 5.67 1.36 -3.99
N LEU A 48 6.52 2.29 -3.53
CA LEU A 48 6.23 3.73 -3.55
C LEU A 48 5.96 4.26 -4.96
N ILE A 49 6.76 3.88 -5.94
CA ILE A 49 6.57 4.27 -7.34
C ILE A 49 5.24 3.71 -7.87
N SER A 50 4.92 2.46 -7.57
CA SER A 50 3.67 1.83 -8.01
C SER A 50 2.44 2.55 -7.46
N GLU A 51 2.46 2.95 -6.17
CA GLU A 51 1.39 3.74 -5.56
C GLU A 51 1.23 5.12 -6.23
N LYS A 52 2.35 5.78 -6.53
CA LYS A 52 2.33 7.08 -7.22
C LYS A 52 1.78 6.96 -8.64
N LEU A 53 2.23 5.96 -9.40
CA LEU A 53 1.73 5.69 -10.75
C LEU A 53 0.22 5.40 -10.74
N LEU A 54 -0.25 4.56 -9.81
CA LEU A 54 -1.68 4.30 -9.65
C LEU A 54 -2.47 5.57 -9.35
N SER A 55 -1.93 6.46 -8.52
CA SER A 55 -2.56 7.75 -8.21
C SER A 55 -2.66 8.63 -9.46
N VAL A 56 -1.58 8.74 -10.22
CA VAL A 56 -1.56 9.45 -11.51
C VAL A 56 -2.56 8.86 -12.50
N TYR A 57 -2.65 7.53 -12.61
CA TYR A 57 -3.66 6.90 -13.47
C TYR A 57 -5.07 7.23 -13.00
N LYS A 58 -5.37 7.12 -11.70
CA LYS A 58 -6.69 7.46 -11.16
C LYS A 58 -7.08 8.92 -11.43
N GLU A 59 -6.13 9.84 -11.49
CA GLU A 59 -6.37 11.24 -11.82
C GLU A 59 -6.58 11.46 -13.32
N LYS A 60 -5.80 10.78 -14.16
CA LYS A 60 -5.81 10.99 -15.62
C LYS A 60 -6.87 10.19 -16.36
N ILE A 61 -7.37 9.09 -15.80
CA ILE A 61 -8.43 8.32 -16.46
C ILE A 61 -9.75 9.08 -16.39
N ASN A 62 -10.48 9.09 -17.50
CA ASN A 62 -11.86 9.59 -17.50
C ASN A 62 -12.77 8.55 -16.82
N LYS A 63 -13.19 8.83 -15.59
CA LYS A 63 -13.97 7.90 -14.76
C LYS A 63 -15.42 7.85 -15.25
N LYS A 64 -15.86 6.69 -15.75
CA LYS A 64 -17.28 6.41 -15.99
C LYS A 64 -17.87 5.75 -14.74
N VAL A 65 -18.39 6.56 -13.82
CA VAL A 65 -19.11 6.06 -12.65
C VAL A 65 -20.45 5.46 -13.09
N LYS A 66 -20.75 4.25 -12.63
CA LYS A 66 -22.01 3.55 -12.88
C LYS A 66 -22.56 3.03 -11.57
N GLU A 67 -23.84 3.21 -11.34
CA GLU A 67 -24.54 2.60 -10.20
C GLU A 67 -24.81 1.11 -10.49
N THR A 68 -24.66 0.28 -9.47
CA THR A 68 -24.92 -1.17 -9.53
C THR A 68 -25.35 -1.65 -8.15
N THR A 69 -26.07 -2.78 -8.09
CA THR A 69 -26.39 -3.43 -6.81
C THR A 69 -25.18 -4.17 -6.26
N TYR A 70 -25.19 -4.47 -4.96
CA TYR A 70 -24.13 -5.23 -4.29
C TYR A 70 -23.95 -6.61 -4.92
N GLU A 71 -25.04 -7.33 -5.19
CA GLU A 71 -25.02 -8.68 -5.77
C GLU A 71 -24.33 -8.65 -7.14
N LYS A 72 -24.68 -7.67 -7.98
CA LYS A 72 -24.08 -7.51 -9.31
C LYS A 72 -22.62 -7.06 -9.25
N TYR A 73 -22.23 -6.29 -8.23
CA TYR A 73 -20.83 -5.94 -7.99
C TYR A 73 -20.00 -7.17 -7.62
N ILE A 74 -20.47 -7.99 -6.68
CA ILE A 74 -19.80 -9.24 -6.27
C ILE A 74 -19.70 -10.19 -7.46
N GLU A 75 -20.78 -10.34 -8.23
CA GLU A 75 -20.77 -11.15 -9.44
C GLU A 75 -19.72 -10.65 -10.44
N LEU A 76 -19.61 -9.35 -10.70
CA LEU A 76 -18.59 -8.79 -11.60
C LEU A 76 -17.15 -8.88 -11.07
N ALA A 77 -16.95 -8.66 -9.78
CA ALA A 77 -15.62 -8.64 -9.14
C ALA A 77 -15.01 -10.05 -9.07
N TYR A 78 -15.85 -11.08 -8.92
CA TYR A 78 -15.43 -12.46 -8.77
C TYR A 78 -15.76 -13.35 -9.99
N LYS A 79 -16.50 -12.86 -11.01
CA LYS A 79 -16.58 -13.51 -12.34
C LYS A 79 -15.27 -13.32 -13.11
N LYS A 80 -14.25 -14.08 -12.72
CA LYS A 80 -13.26 -14.71 -13.60
C LYS A 80 -12.22 -15.42 -12.74
N ASN A 81 -12.37 -16.74 -12.67
CA ASN A 81 -11.31 -17.73 -12.44
C ASN A 81 -11.75 -19.07 -13.07
N ASP A 82 -12.22 -19.02 -14.33
CA ASP A 82 -12.24 -20.20 -15.23
C ASP A 82 -11.17 -19.99 -16.30
#